data_AF-A0A928TFE6-F1
#
_entry.id   AF-A0A928TFE6-F1
#
_cell.length_a   1.000
_cell.length_b   1.000
_cell.length_c   1.000
_cell.angle_alpha   90.00
_cell.angle_beta   90.00
_cell.angle_gamma   90.00
#
_symmetry.space_group_name_H-M   'P 1'
#
loop_
_entity.id
_entity.type
_entity.pdbx_description
1 polymer ?
#
loop_
_entity_poly.entity_id
_entity_poly.type
_entity_poly.pdbx_seq_one_letter_code
_entity_poly.pdbx_strand_id
1 'polypeptide(L)'
;MKAAKGPRPRHVPQRTCIGCREEAGKRALIRIVRTADGRLLIDPSGKANGRGAYLHQSRACWEKALKRGTIAHALKFTPAKEDVEALQAYGMSLPVEESES
;
A
#
# COMPACT_ATOMS: atom_id res chain seq x y z
N MET A 1 -35.85 -4.22 33.56
CA MET A 1 -35.71 -4.31 32.09
C MET A 1 -34.25 -4.06 31.76
N LYS A 2 -33.49 -5.02 31.20
CA LYS A 2 -32.08 -4.83 30.87
C LYS A 2 -31.97 -4.30 29.43
N ALA A 3 -31.38 -3.12 29.26
CA ALA A 3 -31.13 -2.51 27.97
C ALA A 3 -30.16 -3.39 27.15
N ALA A 4 -30.53 -3.70 25.90
CA ALA A 4 -29.67 -4.43 24.98
C ALA A 4 -28.49 -3.55 24.56
N LYS A 5 -27.26 -4.02 24.81
CA LYS A 5 -26.03 -3.36 24.35
C LYS A 5 -25.98 -3.45 22.81
N GLY A 6 -25.98 -2.31 22.14
CA GLY A 6 -25.84 -2.21 20.68
C GLY A 6 -24.52 -2.80 20.16
N PRO A 7 -24.39 -3.03 18.84
CA PRO A 7 -23.20 -3.63 18.26
C PRO A 7 -21.95 -2.78 18.55
N ARG A 8 -20.89 -3.44 19.05
CA ARG A 8 -19.60 -2.77 19.29
C ARG A 8 -19.05 -2.22 17.96
N PRO A 9 -18.58 -0.96 17.91
CA PRO A 9 -18.00 -0.41 16.70
C PRO A 9 -16.83 -1.29 16.25
N ARG A 10 -16.84 -1.69 14.98
CA ARG A 10 -15.79 -2.54 14.40
C ARG A 10 -14.53 -1.70 14.21
N HIS A 11 -13.47 -2.06 14.94
CA HIS A 11 -12.14 -1.48 14.77
C HIS A 11 -11.68 -1.65 13.31
N VAL A 12 -11.39 -0.54 12.63
CA VAL A 12 -10.80 -0.55 11.29
C VAL A 12 -9.28 -0.54 11.46
N PRO A 13 -8.57 -1.59 11.01
CA PRO A 13 -7.12 -1.61 11.12
C PRO A 13 -6.49 -0.48 10.29
N GLN A 14 -5.69 0.35 10.95
CA GLN A 14 -4.85 1.37 10.32
C GLN A 14 -3.58 0.73 9.76
N ARG A 15 -3.04 1.32 8.70
CA ARG A 15 -1.83 0.88 8.02
C ARG A 15 -1.02 2.10 7.65
N THR A 16 0.30 1.97 7.69
CA THR A 16 1.21 3.05 7.35
C THR A 16 1.59 2.98 5.88
N CYS A 17 1.44 4.08 5.17
CA CYS A 17 1.96 4.26 3.82
C CYS A 17 3.48 4.33 3.85
N ILE A 18 4.19 3.48 3.10
CA ILE A 18 5.67 3.50 3.09
C ILE A 18 6.26 4.69 2.32
N GLY A 19 5.44 5.41 1.54
CA GLY A 19 5.84 6.58 0.75
C GLY A 19 5.85 7.88 1.57
N CYS A 20 4.74 8.20 2.25
CA CYS A 20 4.60 9.41 3.08
C CYS A 20 4.73 9.17 4.60
N ARG A 21 4.65 7.91 5.06
CA ARG A 21 4.63 7.50 6.49
C ARG A 21 3.38 7.89 7.29
N GLU A 22 2.34 8.38 6.63
CA GLU A 22 1.03 8.60 7.26
C GLU A 22 0.24 7.29 7.38
N GLU A 23 -0.69 7.27 8.34
CA GLU A 23 -1.61 6.16 8.55
C GLU A 23 -2.93 6.38 7.82
N ALA A 24 -3.46 5.31 7.24
CA ALA A 24 -4.80 5.31 6.69
C ALA A 24 -5.45 3.94 6.86
N GLY A 25 -6.78 3.90 6.75
CA GLY A 25 -7.54 2.67 6.80
C GLY A 25 -7.18 1.75 5.62
N LYS A 26 -7.27 0.43 5.81
CA LYS A 26 -6.96 -0.59 4.78
C LYS A 26 -7.52 -0.27 3.38
N ARG A 27 -8.70 0.34 3.27
CA ARG A 27 -9.39 0.63 2.00
C ARG A 27 -8.82 1.84 1.24
N ALA A 28 -8.10 2.74 1.92
CA ALA A 28 -7.48 3.92 1.33
C ALA A 28 -6.08 3.64 0.76
N LEU A 29 -5.58 2.42 0.95
CA LEU A 29 -4.22 2.01 0.59
C LEU A 29 -4.24 0.86 -0.40
N ILE A 30 -3.26 0.84 -1.29
CA ILE A 30 -2.94 -0.26 -2.19
C ILE A 30 -1.79 -1.03 -1.58
N ARG A 31 -1.90 -2.36 -1.58
CA ARG A 31 -0.84 -3.24 -1.10
C ARG A 31 0.04 -3.66 -2.27
N ILE A 32 1.35 -3.66 -2.06
CA ILE A 32 2.33 -4.32 -2.93
C ILE A 32 2.82 -5.56 -2.19
N VAL A 33 2.88 -6.69 -2.87
CA VAL A 33 3.24 -7.98 -2.28
C VAL A 33 4.43 -8.57 -3.02
N ARG A 34 5.43 -9.00 -2.25
CA ARG A 34 6.45 -9.92 -2.76
C ARG A 34 5.91 -11.34 -2.71
N THR A 35 5.76 -11.94 -3.87
CA THR A 35 5.33 -13.32 -4.05
C THR A 35 6.51 -14.29 -3.91
N ALA A 36 6.21 -15.59 -3.76
CA ALA A 36 7.23 -16.62 -3.50
C ALA A 36 8.11 -16.93 -4.73
N ASP A 37 7.60 -16.66 -5.93
CA ASP A 37 8.29 -16.71 -7.23
C ASP A 37 9.31 -15.57 -7.42
N GLY A 38 9.47 -14.68 -6.43
CA GLY A 38 10.42 -13.58 -6.50
C GLY A 38 9.95 -12.43 -7.39
N ARG A 39 8.63 -12.22 -7.50
CA ARG A 39 8.05 -11.08 -8.23
C ARG A 39 7.34 -10.11 -7.28
N LEU A 40 7.06 -8.92 -7.78
CA LEU A 40 6.17 -7.97 -7.11
C LEU A 40 4.80 -7.95 -7.76
N LEU A 41 3.77 -8.00 -6.92
CA LEU A 41 2.38 -7.93 -7.32
C LEU A 41 1.70 -6.71 -6.68
N ILE A 42 0.92 -5.99 -7.48
CA ILE A 42 0.01 -4.94 -7.00
C ILE A 42 -1.29 -5.63 -6.58
N ASP A 43 -1.63 -5.56 -5.29
CA ASP A 43 -2.74 -6.26 -4.66
C ASP A 43 -3.72 -5.26 -3.99
N PRO A 44 -4.65 -4.64 -4.75
CA PRO A 44 -5.70 -3.81 -4.17
C PRO A 44 -6.65 -4.60 -3.25
N SER A 45 -6.76 -5.92 -3.44
CA SER A 45 -7.65 -6.79 -2.64
C SER A 45 -7.13 -7.04 -1.23
N GLY A 46 -5.80 -6.97 -1.04
CA GLY A 46 -5.12 -7.32 0.20
C GLY A 46 -5.24 -8.80 0.57
N LYS A 47 -5.42 -9.69 -0.43
CA LYS A 47 -5.58 -11.14 -0.24
C LYS A 47 -4.38 -11.95 -0.71
N ALA A 48 -3.44 -11.35 -1.44
CA ALA A 48 -2.32 -12.09 -1.99
C ALA A 48 -1.36 -12.58 -0.89
N ASN A 49 -0.81 -13.78 -1.08
CA ASN A 49 0.13 -14.38 -0.14
C ASN A 49 1.52 -13.77 -0.31
N GLY A 50 2.19 -13.53 0.82
CA GLY A 50 3.56 -13.01 0.83
C GLY A 50 3.74 -11.77 1.71
N ARG A 51 4.98 -11.25 1.69
CA ARG A 51 5.33 -10.04 2.44
C ARG A 51 4.76 -8.83 1.71
N GLY A 52 4.00 -7.99 2.42
CA GLY A 52 3.34 -6.84 1.84
C GLY A 52 3.77 -5.50 2.42
N ALA A 53 3.66 -4.46 1.61
CA ALA A 53 3.80 -3.05 1.99
C ALA A 53 2.62 -2.25 1.44
N TYR A 54 2.33 -1.08 2.02
CA TYR A 54 1.15 -0.29 1.66
C TYR A 54 1.54 1.10 1.14
N LEU A 55 0.82 1.60 0.14
CA LEU A 55 0.92 2.95 -0.42
C LEU A 55 -0.46 3.55 -0.62
N HIS A 56 -0.59 4.87 -0.51
CA HIS A 56 -1.83 5.55 -0.88
C HIS A 56 -2.14 5.38 -2.38
N GLN A 57 -3.42 5.56 -2.72
CA GLN A 57 -3.90 5.72 -4.09
C GLN A 57 -3.51 7.09 -4.68
N SER A 58 -2.26 7.50 -4.48
CA SER A 58 -1.72 8.80 -4.88
C SER A 58 -0.39 8.61 -5.57
N ARG A 59 -0.26 9.19 -6.77
CA ARG A 59 0.99 9.15 -7.56
C ARG A 59 2.20 9.60 -6.76
N ALA A 60 2.05 10.64 -5.93
CA ALA A 60 3.14 11.18 -5.12
C ALA A 60 3.71 10.14 -4.13
N CYS A 61 2.87 9.28 -3.57
CA CYS A 61 3.32 8.22 -2.66
C CYS A 61 4.15 7.16 -3.41
N TRP A 62 3.75 6.82 -4.62
CA TRP A 62 4.44 5.82 -5.45
C TRP A 62 5.79 6.34 -5.93
N GLU A 63 5.84 7.57 -6.44
CA GLU A 63 7.09 8.22 -6.85
C GLU A 63 8.08 8.35 -5.68
N LYS A 64 7.62 8.83 -4.52
CA LYS A 64 8.45 8.90 -3.30
C LYS A 64 8.99 7.52 -2.92
N ALA A 65 8.15 6.49 -2.98
CA ALA A 65 8.52 5.15 -2.54
C ALA A 65 9.54 4.48 -3.47
N LEU A 66 9.38 4.66 -4.78
CA LEU A 66 10.28 4.19 -5.83
C LEU A 66 11.62 4.95 -5.78
N LYS A 67 11.59 6.28 -5.75
CA LYS A 67 12.79 7.13 -5.71
C LYS A 67 13.67 6.85 -4.49
N ARG A 68 13.06 6.59 -3.33
CA ARG A 68 13.78 6.30 -2.08
C ARG A 68 14.18 4.82 -1.91
N GLY A 69 13.77 3.93 -2.83
CA GLY A 69 14.00 2.49 -2.68
C GLY A 69 13.27 1.85 -1.49
N THR A 70 12.26 2.51 -0.93
CA THR A 70 11.55 2.04 0.27
C THR A 70 10.77 0.76 0.03
N ILE A 71 10.33 0.50 -1.21
CA ILE A 71 9.64 -0.74 -1.60
C ILE A 71 10.57 -1.94 -1.42
N ALA A 72 11.79 -1.85 -1.96
CA ALA A 72 12.81 -2.88 -1.83
C ALA A 72 13.14 -3.16 -0.35
N HIS A 73 13.34 -2.10 0.44
CA HIS A 73 13.61 -2.21 1.87
C HIS A 73 12.43 -2.84 2.65
N ALA A 74 11.21 -2.35 2.43
CA ALA A 74 10.02 -2.83 3.12
C ALA A 74 9.73 -4.31 2.82
N LEU A 75 9.94 -4.73 1.57
CA LEU A 75 9.72 -6.10 1.11
C LEU A 75 10.95 -7.02 1.28
N LYS A 76 12.07 -6.48 1.77
CA LYS A 76 13.37 -7.18 1.90
C LYS A 76 13.74 -7.91 0.60
N PHE A 77 13.67 -7.18 -0.51
CA PHE A 77 13.78 -7.73 -1.85
C PHE A 77 14.38 -6.72 -2.81
N THR A 78 15.13 -7.19 -3.80
CA THR A 78 15.62 -6.36 -4.91
C THR A 78 14.72 -6.63 -6.11
N PRO A 79 13.82 -5.69 -6.47
CA PRO A 79 12.93 -5.87 -7.61
C PRO A 79 13.69 -5.94 -8.92
N ALA A 80 13.21 -6.80 -9.82
CA ALA A 80 13.68 -6.82 -11.20
C ALA A 80 13.28 -5.52 -11.91
N LYS A 81 13.95 -5.19 -13.01
CA LYS A 81 13.68 -3.95 -13.76
C LYS A 81 12.22 -3.88 -14.21
N GLU A 82 11.68 -5.01 -14.66
CA GLU A 82 10.31 -5.16 -15.12
C GLU A 82 9.30 -4.88 -14.01
N ASP A 83 9.62 -5.29 -12.77
CA ASP A 83 8.76 -5.01 -11.61
C ASP A 83 8.77 -3.51 -11.27
N VAL A 84 9.94 -2.87 -11.34
CA VAL A 84 10.06 -1.42 -11.10
C VAL A 84 9.28 -0.63 -12.16
N GLU A 85 9.40 -1.01 -13.43
CA GLU A 85 8.67 -0.39 -14.54
C GLU A 85 7.15 -0.57 -14.39
N ALA A 86 6.69 -1.76 -14.00
CA ALA A 86 5.27 -2.02 -13.74
C ALA A 86 4.73 -1.16 -12.59
N LEU A 87 5.49 -1.03 -11.50
CA LEU A 87 5.12 -0.16 -10.38
C LEU A 87 5.12 1.33 -10.77
N GLN A 88 6.07 1.77 -11.59
CA GLN A 88 6.11 3.13 -12.13
C GLN A 88 4.90 3.42 -13.01
N ALA A 89 4.60 2.55 -13.98
CA ALA A 89 3.47 2.69 -14.87
C ALA A 89 2.14 2.74 -14.09
N TYR A 90 1.99 1.86 -13.09
CA TYR A 90 0.83 1.89 -12.22
C TYR A 90 0.75 3.20 -11.41
N GLY A 91 1.85 3.63 -10.79
CA GLY A 91 1.90 4.89 -10.05
C GLY A 91 1.54 6.12 -10.90
N MET A 92 1.94 6.13 -12.19
CA MET A 92 1.58 7.18 -13.14
C MET A 92 0.10 7.20 -13.50
N SER A 93 -0.61 6.07 -13.38
CA SER A 93 -2.06 5.98 -13.62
C SER A 93 -2.91 6.52 -12.46
N LEU A 94 -2.29 6.76 -11.29
CA LEU A 94 -2.98 7.28 -10.11
C LEU A 94 -3.11 8.80 -10.17
N PRO A 95 -4.14 9.37 -9.51
CA PRO A 95 -4.28 10.80 -9.41
C PRO A 95 -3.06 11.42 -8.71
N VAL A 96 -2.71 12.63 -9.16
CA VAL A 96 -1.78 13.51 -8.46
C VAL A 96 -2.57 14.16 -7.34
N GLU A 97 -2.89 13.40 -6.29
CA GLU A 97 -3.49 14.00 -5.10
C GLU A 97 -2.42 14.93 -4.49
N GLU A 98 -2.55 16.23 -4.77
CA GLU A 98 -1.97 17.29 -3.97
C GLU A 98 -2.60 17.14 -2.59
N SER A 99 -1.79 16.84 -1.58
CA SER A 99 -2.23 16.95 -0.20
C SER A 99 -2.63 18.42 0.01
N GLU A 100 -3.91 18.73 -0.14
CA GLU A 100 -4.48 20.01 0.32
C GLU A 100 -4.08 20.16 1.79
N SER A 101 -3.25 21.16 2.06
CA SER A 101 -2.93 21.68 3.40
C SER A 101 -3.46 23.09 3.49
#